data_AF-A0A238WYL5-F1
#
_entry.id   AF-A0A238WYL5-F1
#
_cell.length_a   1.000
_cell.length_b   1.000
_cell.length_c   1.000
_cell.angle_alpha   90.00
_cell.angle_beta   90.00
_cell.angle_gamma   90.00
#
_symmetry.space_group_name_H-M   'P 1'
#
loop_
_entity.id
_entity.type
_entity.pdbx_description
1 polymer ?
#
loop_
_entity_poly.entity_id
_entity_poly.type
_entity_poly.pdbx_seq_one_letter_code
_entity_poly.pdbx_strand_id
1 'polypeptide(L)'
;MRSYLYQSDWEKLQASTSNSNTIMSTTDEGRIVNLSQKGQATIPKELREKHGIEPGSRVRIHENEQGEIVVEPLPSLQDFRGAATTAECGTAILREERKADKERSQRLERDN
;
A
#
# COMPACT_ATOMS: atom_id res chain seq x y z
N MET A 1 -35.63 -17.74 -7.15
CA MET A 1 -36.06 -16.71 -6.18
C MET A 1 -35.32 -16.97 -4.87
N ARG A 2 -34.26 -16.21 -4.57
CA ARG A 2 -33.46 -16.37 -3.35
C ARG A 2 -33.99 -15.37 -2.32
N SER A 3 -34.55 -15.88 -1.23
CA SER A 3 -35.19 -15.10 -0.16
C SER A 3 -34.13 -14.38 0.66
N TYR A 4 -34.21 -13.06 0.70
CA TYR A 4 -33.44 -12.20 1.59
C TYR A 4 -33.92 -12.42 3.04
N LEU A 5 -33.08 -13.02 3.89
CA LEU A 5 -33.26 -12.90 5.34
C LEU A 5 -32.65 -11.56 5.78
N TYR A 6 -33.50 -10.80 6.45
CA TYR A 6 -33.48 -9.36 6.62
C TYR A 6 -32.48 -8.92 7.68
N GLN A 7 -32.01 -7.69 7.53
CA GLN A 7 -31.18 -6.85 8.41
C GLN A 7 -31.51 -6.85 9.93
N SER A 8 -32.41 -7.66 10.47
CA SER A 8 -32.92 -7.50 11.83
C SER A 8 -32.16 -8.29 12.90
N ASP A 9 -31.38 -9.31 12.52
CA ASP A 9 -30.67 -10.15 13.50
C ASP A 9 -29.33 -9.55 13.95
N TRP A 10 -28.72 -8.65 13.17
CA TRP A 10 -27.43 -8.03 13.50
C TRP A 10 -27.56 -6.84 14.47
N GLU A 11 -28.69 -6.13 14.49
CA GLU A 11 -28.92 -5.01 15.42
C GLU A 11 -29.22 -5.49 16.84
N LYS A 12 -29.81 -6.68 17.00
CA LYS A 12 -30.13 -7.24 18.32
C LYS A 12 -28.91 -7.71 19.11
N LEU A 13 -27.77 -7.91 18.46
CA LEU A 13 -26.51 -8.31 19.11
C LEU A 13 -25.69 -7.12 19.66
N GLN A 14 -26.01 -5.88 19.30
CA GLN A 14 -25.23 -4.70 19.74
C GLN A 14 -25.83 -3.93 20.93
N ALA A 15 -27.01 -4.33 21.43
CA ALA A 15 -27.69 -3.61 22.52
C ALA A 15 -27.26 -4.04 23.95
N SER A 16 -26.35 -5.00 24.10
CA SER A 16 -25.81 -5.38 25.41
C SER A 16 -24.29 -5.45 25.37
N THR A 17 -23.64 -4.51 26.06
CA THR A 17 -22.27 -4.53 26.62
C THR A 17 -21.55 -3.23 26.30
N SER A 18 -21.63 -2.31 27.27
CA SER A 18 -20.73 -1.18 27.41
C SER A 18 -19.28 -1.66 27.53
N ASN A 19 -18.39 -1.01 26.77
CA ASN A 19 -16.94 -0.91 26.93
C ASN A 19 -16.12 -2.16 27.26
N SER A 20 -15.21 -2.46 26.32
CA SER A 20 -13.88 -3.08 26.46
C SER A 20 -13.72 -4.50 25.90
N ASN A 21 -12.73 -4.59 25.01
CA ASN A 21 -11.93 -5.74 24.62
C ASN A 21 -12.57 -6.91 23.86
N THR A 22 -12.27 -6.91 22.55
CA THR A 22 -11.70 -8.05 21.80
C THR A 22 -12.21 -9.42 22.20
N ILE A 23 -13.35 -9.80 21.62
CA ILE A 23 -13.69 -11.21 21.46
C ILE A 23 -12.77 -11.76 20.37
N MET A 24 -11.75 -12.49 20.80
CA MET A 24 -10.78 -13.18 19.96
C MET A 24 -11.34 -14.58 19.66
N SER A 25 -12.04 -14.73 18.54
CA SER A 25 -12.35 -16.06 17.99
C SER A 25 -11.26 -16.40 16.97
N THR A 26 -10.27 -17.17 17.42
CA THR A 26 -9.22 -17.73 16.57
C THR A 26 -9.79 -18.90 15.77
N THR A 27 -10.46 -18.59 14.67
CA THR A 27 -10.74 -19.56 13.62
C THR A 27 -10.28 -18.93 12.31
N ASP A 28 -9.80 -19.74 11.36
CA ASP A 28 -9.15 -19.41 10.08
C ASP A 28 -10.04 -18.60 9.09
N GLU A 29 -11.14 -18.03 9.59
CA GLU A 29 -12.27 -17.43 8.89
C GLU A 29 -12.13 -15.89 8.76
N GLY A 30 -10.98 -15.34 9.16
CA GLY A 30 -10.71 -13.90 9.14
C GLY A 30 -11.24 -13.12 10.35
N ARG A 31 -11.00 -11.81 10.36
CA ARG A 31 -11.40 -10.90 11.45
C ARG A 31 -12.57 -10.03 11.03
N ILE A 32 -13.66 -10.09 11.79
CA ILE A 32 -14.82 -9.22 11.58
C ILE A 32 -14.45 -7.78 11.99
N VAL A 33 -14.68 -6.83 11.08
CA VAL A 33 -14.45 -5.40 11.31
C VAL A 33 -15.72 -4.62 11.01
N ASN A 34 -16.03 -3.62 11.84
CA ASN A 34 -17.15 -2.73 11.60
C ASN A 34 -16.74 -1.65 10.58
N LEU A 35 -17.68 -1.30 9.71
CA LEU A 35 -17.53 -0.15 8.81
C LEU A 35 -17.76 1.15 9.57
N SER A 36 -17.01 2.18 9.22
CA SER A 36 -17.35 3.54 9.64
C SER A 36 -18.65 4.00 8.97
N GLN A 37 -19.27 5.06 9.49
CA GLN A 37 -20.46 5.68 8.87
C GLN A 37 -20.21 6.11 7.40
N LYS A 38 -18.95 6.31 7.02
CA LYS A 38 -18.54 6.67 5.66
C LYS A 38 -18.16 5.46 4.80
N GLY A 39 -18.42 4.24 5.28
CA GLY A 39 -18.09 3.00 4.57
C GLY A 39 -16.60 2.64 4.59
N GLN A 40 -15.83 3.12 5.57
CA GLN A 40 -14.41 2.77 5.67
C GLN A 40 -14.22 1.49 6.49
N ALA A 41 -13.51 0.52 5.93
CA ALA A 41 -13.02 -0.66 6.66
C ALA A 41 -11.55 -0.45 7.03
N THR A 42 -11.22 -0.67 8.29
CA THR A 42 -9.81 -0.61 8.74
C THR A 42 -9.17 -1.98 8.57
N ILE A 43 -8.09 -2.06 7.78
CA ILE A 43 -7.32 -3.29 7.63
C ILE A 43 -6.49 -3.52 8.91
N PRO A 44 -6.66 -4.67 9.61
CA PRO A 44 -5.87 -5.02 10.77
C PRO A 44 -4.36 -4.97 10.50
N LYS A 45 -3.56 -4.66 11.54
CA LYS A 45 -2.11 -4.48 11.43
C LYS A 45 -1.41 -5.71 10.81
N GLU A 46 -1.78 -6.90 11.25
CA GLU A 46 -1.21 -8.17 10.77
C GLU A 46 -1.36 -8.36 9.26
N LEU A 47 -2.53 -8.04 8.70
CA LEU A 47 -2.77 -8.12 7.26
C LEU A 47 -2.04 -7.00 6.50
N ARG A 48 -1.96 -5.79 7.07
CA ARG A 48 -1.19 -4.70 6.47
C ARG A 48 0.29 -5.07 6.32
N GLU A 49 0.90 -5.62 7.35
CA GLU A 49 2.31 -6.03 7.34
C GLU A 49 2.56 -7.18 6.39
N LYS A 50 1.68 -8.20 6.39
CA LYS A 50 1.80 -9.37 5.49
C LYS A 50 1.71 -8.99 4.01
N HIS A 51 0.89 -8.00 3.68
CA HIS A 51 0.66 -7.56 2.29
C HIS A 51 1.42 -6.28 1.91
N GLY A 52 2.31 -5.78 2.77
CA GLY A 52 3.13 -4.59 2.48
C GLY A 52 2.32 -3.31 2.27
N ILE A 53 1.18 -3.18 2.96
CA ILE A 53 0.30 -2.00 2.87
C ILE A 53 0.70 -1.01 3.95
N GLU A 54 1.48 0.00 3.59
CA GLU A 54 1.89 1.08 4.49
C GLU A 54 0.84 2.21 4.55
N PRO A 55 0.86 3.02 5.62
CA PRO A 55 0.04 4.23 5.67
C PRO A 55 0.33 5.15 4.48
N GLY A 56 -0.70 5.48 3.70
CA GLY A 56 -0.58 6.31 2.50
C GLY A 56 -0.35 5.53 1.20
N SER A 57 -0.14 4.21 1.27
CA SER A 57 -0.12 3.35 0.08
C SER A 57 -1.49 3.32 -0.60
N ARG A 58 -1.49 3.22 -1.93
CA ARG A 58 -2.71 3.06 -2.73
C ARG A 58 -3.04 1.59 -2.86
N VAL A 59 -4.34 1.27 -2.89
CA VAL A 59 -4.83 -0.10 -3.08
C VAL A 59 -5.88 -0.12 -4.21
N ARG A 60 -5.93 -1.22 -4.96
CA ARG A 60 -7.00 -1.54 -5.91
C ARG A 60 -8.04 -2.37 -5.19
N ILE A 61 -9.30 -1.96 -5.30
CA ILE A 61 -10.44 -2.71 -4.79
C ILE A 61 -11.27 -3.14 -5.99
N HIS A 62 -11.53 -4.44 -6.14
CA HIS A 62 -12.36 -4.99 -7.19
C HIS A 62 -13.05 -6.28 -6.73
N GLU A 63 -14.07 -6.72 -7.47
CA GLU A 63 -14.76 -7.99 -7.26
C GLU A 63 -14.12 -9.07 -8.14
N ASN A 64 -13.84 -10.25 -7.58
CA ASN A 64 -13.34 -11.39 -8.35
C ASN A 64 -14.50 -12.21 -8.97
N GLU A 65 -14.16 -13.24 -9.74
CA GLU A 65 -15.16 -14.13 -10.38
C GLU A 65 -16.03 -14.90 -9.38
N GLN A 66 -15.60 -14.98 -8.12
CA GLN A 66 -16.31 -15.66 -7.02
C GLN A 66 -17.23 -14.70 -6.25
N GLY A 67 -17.25 -13.41 -6.60
CA GLY A 67 -18.05 -12.38 -5.92
C GLY A 67 -17.42 -11.83 -4.64
N GLU A 68 -16.12 -12.07 -4.43
CA GLU A 68 -15.39 -11.59 -3.25
C GLU A 68 -14.74 -10.24 -3.53
N ILE A 69 -14.69 -9.37 -2.51
CA ILE A 69 -13.99 -8.10 -2.57
C ILE A 69 -12.49 -8.35 -2.36
N VAL A 70 -11.69 -8.14 -3.40
CA VAL A 70 -10.24 -8.28 -3.37
C VAL A 70 -9.58 -6.91 -3.23
N VAL A 71 -8.64 -6.81 -2.29
CA VAL A 71 -7.84 -5.60 -2.04
C VAL A 71 -6.38 -5.89 -2.35
N GLU A 72 -5.84 -5.24 -3.38
CA GLU A 72 -4.45 -5.41 -3.82
C GLU A 72 -3.62 -4.14 -3.61
N PRO A 73 -2.40 -4.20 -3.06
CA PRO A 73 -1.51 -3.05 -3.02
C PRO A 73 -1.11 -2.62 -4.44
N LEU A 74 -1.13 -1.31 -4.70
CA LEU A 74 -0.66 -0.73 -5.95
C LEU A 74 0.73 -0.12 -5.74
N PRO A 75 1.79 -0.64 -6.39
CA PRO A 75 3.10 -0.03 -6.30
C PRO A 75 3.08 1.36 -6.93
N SER A 76 3.78 2.29 -6.29
CA SER A 76 3.98 3.65 -6.77
C SER A 76 5.22 3.74 -7.65
N LEU A 77 5.30 4.78 -8.49
CA LEU A 77 6.52 5.05 -9.27
C LEU A 77 7.76 5.27 -8.37
N GLN A 78 7.55 5.69 -7.13
CA GLN A 78 8.63 5.88 -6.16
C GLN A 78 9.22 4.54 -5.73
N ASP A 79 8.41 3.48 -5.66
CA ASP A 79 8.85 2.12 -5.32
C ASP A 79 9.69 1.50 -6.43
N PHE A 80 9.54 1.98 -7.67
CA PHE A 80 10.37 1.58 -8.81
C PHE A 80 11.68 2.36 -8.94
N ARG A 81 11.97 3.32 -8.04
CA ARG A 81 13.22 4.10 -8.08
C ARG A 81 14.42 3.16 -7.92
N GLY A 82 15.29 3.14 -8.94
CA GLY A 82 16.48 2.29 -8.93
C GLY A 82 16.24 0.83 -9.33
N ALA A 83 15.01 0.45 -9.68
CA ALA A 83 14.71 -0.88 -10.22
C ALA A 83 15.32 -1.10 -11.62
N ALA A 84 15.51 -0.02 -12.38
CA ALA A 84 16.26 -0.05 -13.62
C ALA A 84 17.77 -0.12 -13.33
N THR A 85 18.31 -1.33 -13.30
CA THR A 85 19.76 -1.58 -13.27
C THR A 85 20.28 -1.73 -14.69
N THR A 86 20.54 -0.61 -15.37
CA THR A 86 21.41 -0.63 -16.54
C THR A 86 22.86 -0.87 -16.09
N ALA A 87 23.65 -1.60 -16.90
CA ALA A 87 25.05 -1.90 -16.57
C ALA A 87 25.89 -0.63 -16.30
N GLU A 88 25.52 0.48 -16.95
CA GLU A 88 26.08 1.79 -16.65
C GLU A 88 25.24 2.51 -15.60
N CYS A 89 25.85 2.77 -14.45
CA CYS A 89 25.28 3.68 -13.47
C CYS A 89 25.27 5.10 -14.08
N GLY A 90 24.11 5.73 -14.25
CA GLY A 90 24.03 7.10 -14.79
C GLY A 90 24.91 8.12 -14.03
N THR A 91 25.25 7.85 -12.77
CA THR A 91 26.21 8.66 -12.00
C THR A 91 27.64 8.56 -12.51
N ALA A 92 28.04 7.44 -13.12
CA ALA A 92 29.35 7.28 -13.73
C ALA A 92 29.49 8.14 -14.99
N ILE A 93 28.48 8.11 -15.88
CA ILE A 93 28.42 8.96 -17.08
C ILE A 93 28.56 10.44 -16.69
N LEU A 94 27.76 10.89 -15.71
CA LEU A 94 27.80 12.27 -15.22
C LEU A 94 29.10 12.64 -14.47
N ARG A 95 29.90 11.68 -14.01
CA ARG A 95 31.21 11.97 -13.38
C ARG A 95 32.28 12.24 -14.44
N GLU A 96 32.24 11.50 -15.53
CA GLU A 96 33.20 11.65 -16.63
C GLU A 96 33.03 13.00 -17.33
N GLU A 97 31.79 13.39 -17.67
CA GLU A 97 31.52 14.71 -18.25
C GLU A 97 31.98 15.84 -17.31
N ARG A 98 31.68 15.76 -16.01
CA ARG A 98 32.12 16.77 -15.03
C ARG A 98 33.65 16.88 -14.92
N LYS A 99 34.37 15.77 -15.13
CA LYS A 99 35.83 15.78 -15.12
C LYS A 99 36.36 16.50 -16.37
N ALA A 100 35.81 16.17 -17.54
CA ALA A 100 36.16 16.83 -18.80
C ALA A 100 35.84 18.34 -18.76
N ASP A 101 34.72 18.72 -18.14
CA ASP A 101 34.31 20.12 -18.02
C ASP A 101 35.26 20.90 -17.08
N LYS A 102 35.66 20.30 -15.95
CA LYS A 102 36.69 20.87 -15.07
C LYS A 102 38.03 21.06 -15.77
N GLU A 103 38.47 20.08 -16.56
CA GLU A 103 39.73 20.16 -17.32
C GLU A 103 39.68 21.26 -18.39
N ARG A 104 38.52 21.44 -19.03
CA ARG A 104 38.29 22.53 -19.99
C ARG A 104 38.34 23.89 -19.32
N SER A 105 37.67 24.05 -18.17
CA SER A 105 37.72 25.29 -17.38
C SER A 105 39.15 25.62 -16.94
N GLN A 106 39.88 24.65 -16.41
CA GLN A 106 41.28 24.82 -15.97
C GLN A 106 42.22 25.18 -17.13
N ARG A 107 41.96 24.71 -18.35
CA ARG A 107 42.74 25.11 -19.53
C ARG A 107 42.53 26.58 -19.86
N LEU A 108 41.27 27.01 -19.93
CA LEU A 108 40.90 28.40 -20.24
C LEU A 108 41.43 29.39 -19.19
N GLU A 109 41.46 28.98 -17.93
CA GLU A 109 41.96 29.79 -16.81
C GLU A 109 43.50 29.93 -16.78
N ARG A 110 44.23 29.06 -17.50
CA ARG A 110 45.70 29.13 -17.64
C ARG A 110 46.17 29.95 -18.85
N ASP A 111 45.29 30.14 -19.83
CA ASP A 111 45.58 30.84 -21.08
C ASP A 111 45.18 32.34 -21.02
N ASN A 112 44.71 32.81 -19.86
CA ASN A 112 44.36 34.21 -19.56
C ASN A 112 45.30 34.78 -18.48
#